data_AF-A0A6N6PM62-F1
#
_entry.id   AF-A0A6N6PM62-F1
#
_cell.length_a   1.000
_cell.length_b   1.000
_cell.length_c   1.000
_cell.angle_alpha   90.00
_cell.angle_beta   90.00
_cell.angle_gamma   90.00
#
_symmetry.space_group_name_H-M   'P 1'
#
loop_
_entity.id
_entity.type
_entity.pdbx_description
1 polymer ?
#
loop_
_entity_poly.entity_id
_entity_poly.type
_entity_poly.pdbx_seq_one_letter_code
_entity_poly.pdbx_strand_id
1 'polypeptide(L)'
;MSAEAHVTPIWKKQKLFVALFLIGIGGWFFYDGVIGYPKSNVRWTAHEKFKAEERLTQWPDFAKSQGWDEHQPHKFLTQTDIYGQFAFGGLAALLGLTTLIYWAGQKGRVVKTDAEAVFTPAGTRVPFSAITGVGKKKWDAKGLATVRFQIDGRKGEFLLDDYKFDRDATHKILAEIEEHLPA
;
A
#
# COMPACT_ATOMS: atom_id res chain seq x y z
N MET A 1 -27.30 22.59 -0.33
CA MET A 1 -27.88 21.30 0.16
C MET A 1 -26.72 20.53 0.72
N SER A 2 -26.75 20.07 1.97
CA SER A 2 -25.59 19.38 2.57
C SER A 2 -25.24 18.13 1.76
N ALA A 3 -24.03 18.08 1.20
CA ALA A 3 -23.49 16.90 0.53
C ALA A 3 -22.43 16.25 1.42
N GLU A 4 -22.40 14.91 1.46
CA GLU A 4 -21.38 14.14 2.19
C GLU A 4 -20.72 13.11 1.26
N ALA A 5 -19.42 13.24 1.05
CA ALA A 5 -18.61 12.33 0.27
C ALA A 5 -17.75 11.46 1.19
N HIS A 6 -18.14 10.19 1.33
CA HIS A 6 -17.40 9.19 2.10
C HIS A 6 -16.31 8.53 1.25
N VAL A 7 -15.27 8.01 1.89
CA VAL A 7 -14.27 7.18 1.19
C VAL A 7 -14.94 5.96 0.54
N THR A 8 -14.63 5.69 -0.73
CA THR A 8 -15.24 4.62 -1.51
C THR A 8 -14.83 3.23 -1.00
N PRO A 9 -15.70 2.20 -1.11
CA PRO A 9 -15.35 0.83 -0.76
C PRO A 9 -14.17 0.29 -1.58
N ILE A 10 -14.08 0.67 -2.86
CA ILE A 10 -13.02 0.24 -3.78
C ILE A 10 -11.67 0.76 -3.29
N TRP A 11 -11.58 2.05 -2.97
CA TRP A 11 -10.36 2.63 -2.43
C TRP A 11 -9.93 1.93 -1.13
N LYS A 12 -10.88 1.69 -0.20
CA LYS A 12 -10.60 0.98 1.07
C LYS A 12 -10.02 -0.42 0.81
N LYS A 13 -10.66 -1.20 -0.06
CA LYS A 13 -10.25 -2.58 -0.35
C LYS A 13 -8.88 -2.63 -1.03
N GLN A 14 -8.64 -1.80 -2.03
CA GLN A 14 -7.37 -1.80 -2.77
C GLN A 14 -6.19 -1.41 -1.88
N LYS A 15 -6.33 -0.33 -1.09
CA LYS A 15 -5.23 0.11 -0.21
C LYS A 15 -4.97 -0.86 0.94
N LEU A 16 -6.03 -1.47 1.48
CA LEU A 16 -5.88 -2.56 2.46
C LEU A 16 -5.18 -3.77 1.83
N PHE A 17 -5.58 -4.17 0.63
CA PHE A 17 -4.96 -5.28 -0.09
C PHE A 17 -3.47 -5.03 -0.28
N VAL A 18 -3.06 -3.85 -0.78
CA VAL A 18 -1.64 -3.51 -0.96
C VAL A 18 -0.87 -3.62 0.36
N ALA A 19 -1.43 -3.11 1.46
CA ALA A 19 -0.79 -3.18 2.77
C ALA A 19 -0.59 -4.64 3.23
N LEU A 20 -1.64 -5.46 3.16
CA LEU A 20 -1.58 -6.87 3.56
C LEU A 20 -0.67 -7.70 2.64
N PHE A 21 -0.68 -7.41 1.35
CA PHE A 21 0.17 -8.08 0.36
C PHE A 21 1.65 -7.83 0.65
N LEU A 22 2.05 -6.59 0.94
CA LEU A 22 3.42 -6.25 1.30
C LEU A 22 3.87 -6.92 2.61
N ILE A 23 2.99 -6.97 3.62
CA ILE A 23 3.26 -7.68 4.87
C ILE A 23 3.41 -9.18 4.61
N GLY A 24 2.54 -9.76 3.79
CA GLY A 24 2.59 -11.18 3.40
C GLY A 24 3.87 -11.53 2.67
N ILE A 25 4.29 -10.71 1.70
CA ILE A 25 5.59 -10.85 1.03
C ILE A 25 6.75 -10.72 2.03
N GLY A 26 6.70 -9.75 2.94
CA GLY A 26 7.71 -9.62 3.99
C GLY A 26 7.84 -10.90 4.83
N GLY A 27 6.70 -11.46 5.23
CA GLY A 27 6.63 -12.75 5.93
C GLY A 27 7.20 -13.92 5.12
N TRP A 28 6.94 -13.95 3.81
CA TRP A 28 7.53 -14.94 2.90
C TRP A 28 9.05 -14.85 2.87
N PHE A 29 9.60 -13.65 2.69
CA PHE A 29 11.05 -13.43 2.72
C PHE A 29 11.67 -13.85 4.06
N PHE A 30 11.03 -13.54 5.18
CA PHE A 30 11.51 -14.01 6.48
C PHE A 30 11.46 -15.53 6.62
N TYR A 31 10.41 -16.17 6.12
CA TYR A 31 10.34 -17.63 6.06
C TYR A 31 11.49 -18.23 5.25
N ASP A 32 11.78 -17.67 4.08
CA ASP A 32 12.88 -18.13 3.24
C ASP A 32 14.24 -17.92 3.93
N GLY A 33 14.47 -16.78 4.59
CA GLY A 33 15.70 -16.51 5.34
C GLY A 33 15.92 -17.46 6.53
N VAL A 34 14.86 -17.84 7.25
CA VAL A 34 14.97 -18.66 8.47
C VAL A 34 14.89 -20.17 8.18
N ILE A 35 14.04 -20.57 7.22
CA ILE A 35 13.66 -21.98 7.01
C ILE A 35 14.01 -22.44 5.60
N GLY A 36 13.51 -21.74 4.58
CA GLY A 36 13.61 -22.19 3.19
C GLY A 36 15.05 -22.35 2.71
N TYR A 37 15.85 -21.30 2.87
CA TYR A 37 17.23 -21.24 2.39
C TYR A 37 18.14 -22.19 3.18
N PRO A 38 18.10 -22.22 4.52
CA PRO A 38 18.84 -23.21 5.30
C PRO A 38 18.50 -24.66 4.92
N LYS A 39 17.22 -25.01 4.74
CA LYS A 39 16.83 -26.35 4.29
C LYS A 39 17.38 -26.69 2.91
N SER A 40 17.34 -25.73 1.97
CA SER A 40 17.93 -25.91 0.64
C SER A 40 19.44 -26.15 0.70
N ASN A 41 20.16 -25.48 1.62
CA ASN A 41 21.60 -25.68 1.82
C ASN A 41 21.96 -27.05 2.39
N VAL A 42 21.13 -27.59 3.29
CA VAL A 42 21.29 -28.96 3.80
C VAL A 42 21.16 -29.96 2.65
N ARG A 43 20.13 -29.81 1.82
CA ARG A 43 19.92 -30.63 0.63
C ARG A 43 21.10 -30.53 -0.36
N TRP A 44 21.55 -29.31 -0.65
CA TRP A 44 22.70 -29.08 -1.53
C TRP A 44 23.98 -29.74 -1.00
N THR A 45 24.29 -29.56 0.28
CA THR A 45 25.47 -30.18 0.91
C THR A 45 25.41 -31.71 0.87
N ALA A 46 24.23 -32.30 1.08
CA ALA A 46 24.05 -33.75 0.99
C ALA A 46 24.26 -34.24 -0.45
N HIS A 47 23.68 -33.56 -1.44
CA HIS A 47 23.89 -33.89 -2.85
C HIS A 47 25.36 -33.82 -3.25
N GLU A 48 26.08 -32.77 -2.85
CA GLU A 48 27.51 -32.63 -3.13
C GLU A 48 28.36 -33.75 -2.50
N LYS A 49 27.96 -34.29 -1.33
CA LYS A 49 28.59 -35.49 -0.76
C LYS A 49 28.36 -36.73 -1.61
N PHE A 50 27.12 -36.98 -2.04
CA PHE A 50 26.82 -38.10 -2.94
C PHE A 50 27.57 -37.99 -4.27
N LYS A 51 27.76 -36.77 -4.76
CA LYS A 51 28.59 -36.49 -5.94
C LYS A 51 30.06 -36.81 -5.71
N ALA A 52 30.63 -36.36 -4.59
CA ALA A 52 32.03 -36.61 -4.25
C ALA A 52 32.33 -38.09 -3.98
N GLU A 53 31.36 -38.84 -3.47
CA GLU A 53 31.46 -40.28 -3.22
C GLU A 53 31.12 -41.14 -4.45
N GLU A 54 30.84 -40.53 -5.61
CA GLU A 54 30.41 -41.23 -6.84
C GLU A 54 29.12 -42.08 -6.67
N ARG A 55 28.25 -41.69 -5.72
CA ARG A 55 27.01 -42.39 -5.34
C ARG A 55 25.74 -41.73 -5.84
N LEU A 56 25.81 -40.85 -6.85
CA LEU A 56 24.66 -40.09 -7.36
C LEU A 56 23.46 -40.95 -7.77
N THR A 57 23.68 -42.20 -8.19
CA THR A 57 22.59 -43.14 -8.51
C THR A 57 21.68 -43.45 -7.31
N GLN A 58 22.17 -43.28 -6.08
CA GLN A 58 21.43 -43.48 -4.83
C GLN A 58 20.75 -42.20 -4.34
N TRP A 59 20.97 -41.06 -5.00
CA TRP A 59 20.41 -39.76 -4.57
C TRP A 59 18.88 -39.72 -4.56
N PRO A 60 18.16 -40.18 -5.61
CA PRO A 60 16.70 -40.07 -5.64
C PRO A 60 16.03 -40.77 -4.46
N ASP A 61 16.48 -41.98 -4.12
CA ASP A 61 15.95 -42.74 -2.98
C ASP A 61 16.25 -42.06 -1.65
N PHE A 62 17.48 -41.53 -1.49
CA PHE A 62 17.86 -40.78 -0.31
C PHE A 62 17.05 -39.49 -0.15
N ALA A 63 16.94 -38.68 -1.21
CA ALA A 63 16.16 -37.45 -1.23
C ALA A 63 14.70 -37.72 -0.86
N LYS A 64 14.10 -38.75 -1.46
CA LYS A 64 12.73 -39.19 -1.14
C LYS A 64 12.58 -39.60 0.32
N SER A 65 13.56 -40.32 0.89
CA SER A 65 13.56 -40.70 2.32
C SER A 65 13.57 -39.49 3.28
N GLN A 66 14.16 -38.38 2.83
CA GLN A 66 14.21 -37.11 3.58
C GLN A 66 13.02 -36.19 3.28
N GLY A 67 12.10 -36.60 2.40
CA GLY A 67 11.01 -35.75 1.91
C GLY A 67 11.50 -34.57 1.05
N TRP A 68 12.66 -34.71 0.43
CA TRP A 68 13.23 -33.71 -0.47
C TRP A 68 12.89 -34.00 -1.93
N ASP A 69 13.00 -32.97 -2.75
CA ASP A 69 12.97 -33.10 -4.20
C ASP A 69 14.16 -33.95 -4.69
N GLU A 70 13.88 -34.88 -5.61
CA GLU A 70 14.86 -35.78 -6.23
C GLU A 70 15.74 -35.09 -7.27
N HIS A 71 15.30 -33.96 -7.84
CA HIS A 71 16.09 -33.22 -8.81
C HIS A 71 17.35 -32.64 -8.15
N GLN A 72 18.38 -32.43 -8.99
CA GLN A 72 19.60 -31.78 -8.55
C GLN A 72 19.25 -30.43 -7.91
N PRO A 73 19.70 -30.18 -6.66
CA PRO A 73 19.50 -28.87 -6.03
C PRO A 73 20.15 -27.79 -6.90
N HIS A 74 19.59 -26.58 -6.96
CA HIS A 74 20.06 -25.60 -7.96
C HIS A 74 21.39 -24.94 -7.56
N LYS A 75 21.46 -24.35 -6.36
CA LYS A 75 22.64 -23.65 -5.86
C LYS A 75 22.73 -23.70 -4.34
N PHE A 76 23.94 -23.52 -3.82
CA PHE A 76 24.14 -23.15 -2.42
C PHE A 76 23.77 -21.67 -2.20
N LEU A 77 23.04 -21.39 -1.14
CA LEU A 77 22.60 -20.06 -0.76
C LEU A 77 23.54 -19.53 0.31
N THR A 78 24.31 -18.52 -0.05
CA THR A 78 25.33 -17.93 0.83
C THR A 78 24.69 -17.16 1.98
N GLN A 79 25.51 -16.77 2.97
CA GLN A 79 25.05 -15.86 4.02
C GLN A 79 24.53 -14.53 3.46
N THR A 80 25.13 -14.04 2.38
CA THR A 80 24.64 -12.84 1.69
C THR A 80 23.26 -13.05 1.07
N ASP A 81 22.99 -14.21 0.47
CA ASP A 81 21.64 -14.54 -0.05
C ASP A 81 20.61 -14.55 1.09
N ILE A 82 20.97 -15.14 2.24
CA ILE A 82 20.11 -15.22 3.44
C ILE A 82 19.88 -13.84 4.06
N TYR A 83 20.93 -13.03 4.26
CA TYR A 83 20.79 -11.65 4.74
C TYR A 83 19.99 -10.79 3.78
N GLY A 84 20.10 -11.03 2.47
CA GLY A 84 19.25 -10.43 1.46
C GLY A 84 17.77 -10.69 1.73
N GLN A 85 17.39 -11.92 2.09
CA GLN A 85 16.00 -12.23 2.47
C GLN A 85 15.52 -11.40 3.67
N PHE A 86 16.34 -11.27 4.72
CA PHE A 86 15.98 -10.43 5.88
C PHE A 86 15.88 -8.95 5.53
N ALA A 87 16.76 -8.44 4.66
CA ALA A 87 16.73 -7.05 4.21
C ALA A 87 15.45 -6.75 3.39
N PHE A 88 15.14 -7.58 2.40
CA PHE A 88 13.93 -7.44 1.60
C PHE A 88 12.66 -7.68 2.42
N GLY A 89 12.67 -8.67 3.31
CA GLY A 89 11.58 -8.94 4.24
C GLY A 89 11.29 -7.77 5.16
N GLY A 90 12.34 -7.18 5.76
CA GLY A 90 12.23 -6.01 6.61
C GLY A 90 11.72 -4.78 5.86
N LEU A 91 12.23 -4.51 4.66
CA LEU A 91 11.78 -3.41 3.82
C LEU A 91 10.30 -3.57 3.42
N ALA A 92 9.90 -4.75 2.96
CA ALA A 92 8.53 -5.03 2.57
C ALA A 92 7.56 -4.92 3.76
N ALA A 93 7.93 -5.48 4.92
CA ALA A 93 7.14 -5.39 6.14
C ALA A 93 6.98 -3.94 6.62
N LEU A 94 8.06 -3.14 6.59
CA LEU A 94 8.02 -1.72 6.96
C LEU A 94 7.07 -0.94 6.03
N LEU A 95 7.21 -1.08 4.71
CA LEU A 95 6.35 -0.42 3.73
C LEU A 95 4.88 -0.85 3.88
N GLY A 96 4.65 -2.14 4.12
CA GLY A 96 3.32 -2.69 4.36
C GLY A 96 2.67 -2.11 5.61
N LEU A 97 3.40 -2.03 6.73
CA LEU A 97 2.92 -1.44 7.97
C LEU A 97 2.66 0.06 7.84
N THR A 98 3.56 0.81 7.21
CA THR A 98 3.34 2.25 6.94
C THR A 98 2.07 2.47 6.12
N THR A 99 1.86 1.66 5.07
CA THR A 99 0.65 1.75 4.23
C THR A 99 -0.60 1.36 5.00
N LEU A 100 -0.52 0.37 5.90
CA LEU A 100 -1.63 -0.05 6.76
C LEU A 100 -2.03 1.05 7.75
N ILE A 101 -1.06 1.67 8.41
CA ILE A 101 -1.28 2.79 9.33
C ILE A 101 -1.91 3.97 8.58
N TYR A 102 -1.37 4.31 7.40
CA TYR A 102 -1.96 5.33 6.55
C TYR A 102 -3.42 5.00 6.20
N TRP A 103 -3.69 3.79 5.71
CA TRP A 103 -5.06 3.35 5.39
C TRP A 103 -6.01 3.45 6.59
N ALA A 104 -5.57 3.00 7.76
CA ALA A 104 -6.37 3.04 8.99
C ALA A 104 -6.78 4.48 9.36
N GLY A 105 -5.88 5.45 9.19
CA GLY A 105 -6.15 6.87 9.43
C GLY A 105 -6.97 7.57 8.33
N GLN A 106 -7.10 6.98 7.13
CA GLN A 106 -7.84 7.56 6.01
C GLN A 106 -9.24 6.97 5.83
N LYS A 107 -9.47 5.69 6.16
CA LYS A 107 -10.68 4.93 5.76
C LYS A 107 -12.01 5.52 6.25
N GLY A 108 -11.97 6.30 7.33
CA GLY A 108 -13.15 6.94 7.95
C GLY A 108 -13.30 8.42 7.64
N ARG A 109 -12.46 9.00 6.78
CA ARG A 109 -12.55 10.42 6.42
C ARG A 109 -13.80 10.69 5.58
N VAL A 110 -14.32 11.90 5.70
CA VAL A 110 -15.49 12.39 4.98
C VAL A 110 -15.19 13.82 4.55
N VAL A 111 -15.60 14.19 3.34
CA VAL A 111 -15.71 15.59 2.92
C VAL A 111 -17.18 15.92 2.94
N LYS A 112 -17.58 17.03 3.56
CA LYS A 112 -18.99 17.40 3.62
C LYS A 112 -19.20 18.90 3.59
N THR A 113 -20.38 19.33 3.20
CA THR A 113 -20.79 20.74 3.22
C THR A 113 -21.96 20.96 4.18
N ASP A 114 -21.99 22.13 4.80
CA ASP A 114 -23.17 22.71 5.42
C ASP A 114 -23.58 23.99 4.64
N ALA A 115 -24.49 24.78 5.19
CA ALA A 115 -24.99 25.99 4.52
C ALA A 115 -23.93 27.11 4.36
N GLU A 116 -22.81 27.06 5.09
CA GLU A 116 -21.84 28.14 5.18
C GLU A 116 -20.39 27.70 4.92
N ALA A 117 -20.11 26.39 4.98
CA ALA A 117 -18.76 25.87 4.98
C ALA A 117 -18.64 24.48 4.33
N VAL A 118 -17.42 24.19 3.89
CA VAL A 118 -16.95 22.84 3.57
C VAL A 118 -16.05 22.32 4.69
N PHE A 119 -16.23 21.06 5.07
CA PHE A 119 -15.37 20.34 5.99
C PHE A 119 -14.38 19.51 5.20
N THR A 120 -13.09 19.77 5.41
CA THR A 120 -12.00 19.04 4.72
C THR A 120 -11.95 17.57 5.18
N PRO A 121 -11.27 16.68 4.45
CA PRO A 121 -11.02 15.31 4.92
C PRO A 121 -10.37 15.20 6.31
N ALA A 122 -9.70 16.26 6.78
CA ALA A 122 -9.08 16.32 8.10
C ALA A 122 -10.04 16.80 9.20
N GLY A 123 -11.29 17.14 8.85
CA GLY A 123 -12.30 17.67 9.77
C GLY A 123 -12.24 19.19 9.96
N THR A 124 -11.36 19.90 9.25
CA THR A 124 -11.27 21.36 9.33
C THR A 124 -12.51 21.98 8.68
N ARG A 125 -13.25 22.82 9.40
CA ARG A 125 -14.33 23.63 8.83
C ARG A 125 -13.72 24.83 8.08
N VAL A 126 -14.03 24.97 6.81
CA VAL A 126 -13.59 26.05 5.93
C VAL A 126 -14.83 26.80 5.44
N PRO A 127 -15.11 28.00 5.96
CA PRO A 127 -16.20 28.84 5.45
C PRO A 127 -16.03 29.06 3.95
N PHE A 128 -17.12 29.07 3.19
CA PHE A 128 -17.06 29.31 1.74
C PHE A 128 -16.42 30.67 1.43
N SER A 129 -16.70 31.69 2.25
CA SER A 129 -16.08 33.02 2.15
C SER A 129 -14.56 33.05 2.39
N ALA A 130 -14.00 32.00 3.00
CA ALA A 130 -12.56 31.84 3.19
C ALA A 130 -11.87 31.17 2.00
N ILE A 131 -12.63 30.63 1.03
CA ILE A 131 -12.08 29.98 -0.16
C ILE A 131 -11.58 31.05 -1.13
N THR A 132 -10.33 30.91 -1.55
CA THR A 132 -9.63 31.89 -2.41
C THR A 132 -9.45 31.39 -3.84
N GLY A 133 -9.76 30.13 -4.12
CA GLY A 133 -9.77 29.60 -5.47
C GLY A 133 -9.74 28.09 -5.55
N VAL A 134 -10.01 27.57 -6.75
CA VAL A 134 -10.00 26.13 -7.04
C VAL A 134 -9.09 25.86 -8.24
N GLY A 135 -8.18 24.89 -8.11
CA GLY A 135 -7.33 24.41 -9.17
C GLY A 135 -7.88 23.11 -9.78
N LYS A 136 -8.40 23.17 -11.01
CA LYS A 136 -8.98 22.01 -11.73
C LYS A 136 -8.08 21.39 -12.80
N LYS A 137 -6.77 21.69 -12.81
CA LYS A 137 -5.83 21.19 -13.85
C LYS A 137 -5.87 19.66 -14.07
N LYS A 138 -6.22 18.89 -13.04
CA LYS A 138 -6.29 17.42 -13.09
C LYS A 138 -7.72 16.87 -12.93
N TRP A 139 -8.72 17.75 -12.96
CA TRP A 139 -10.10 17.35 -12.69
C TRP A 139 -10.64 16.44 -13.79
N ASP A 140 -10.61 16.87 -15.05
CA ASP A 140 -11.21 16.10 -16.14
C ASP A 140 -10.50 14.75 -16.38
N ALA A 141 -9.18 14.71 -16.15
CA ALA A 141 -8.37 13.52 -16.41
C ALA A 141 -8.27 12.55 -15.22
N LYS A 142 -8.35 13.05 -13.98
CA LYS A 142 -8.07 12.26 -12.77
C LYS A 142 -9.07 12.47 -11.63
N GLY A 143 -10.04 13.37 -11.78
CA GLY A 143 -10.99 13.70 -10.73
C GLY A 143 -10.36 14.45 -9.55
N LEU A 144 -9.27 15.19 -9.79
CA LEU A 144 -8.51 15.87 -8.74
C LEU A 144 -8.64 17.39 -8.83
N ALA A 145 -9.22 18.02 -7.80
CA ALA A 145 -9.32 19.47 -7.66
C ALA A 145 -8.71 19.95 -6.34
N THR A 146 -7.84 20.96 -6.40
CA THR A 146 -7.22 21.57 -5.22
C THR A 146 -8.01 22.81 -4.81
N VAL A 147 -8.60 22.80 -3.62
CA VAL A 147 -9.30 23.95 -3.05
C VAL A 147 -8.33 24.71 -2.16
N ARG A 148 -8.19 26.02 -2.39
CA ARG A 148 -7.32 26.92 -1.63
C ARG A 148 -8.17 27.82 -0.75
N PHE A 149 -7.74 28.03 0.48
CA PHE A 149 -8.45 28.88 1.43
C PHE A 149 -7.49 29.69 2.29
N GLN A 150 -8.00 30.72 2.93
CA GLN A 150 -7.27 31.54 3.88
C GLN A 150 -8.12 31.85 5.10
N ILE A 151 -7.67 31.41 6.28
CA ILE A 151 -8.34 31.65 7.58
C ILE A 151 -7.32 32.35 8.48
N ASP A 152 -7.71 33.48 9.08
CA ASP A 152 -6.84 34.28 9.97
C ASP A 152 -5.45 34.59 9.38
N GLY A 153 -5.42 34.94 8.08
CA GLY A 153 -4.17 35.24 7.35
C GLY A 153 -3.33 34.02 6.98
N ARG A 154 -3.70 32.81 7.41
CA ARG A 154 -2.99 31.56 7.08
C ARG A 154 -3.60 30.90 5.86
N LYS A 155 -2.75 30.64 4.86
CA LYS A 155 -3.13 29.92 3.65
C LYS A 155 -3.15 28.42 3.90
N GLY A 156 -4.14 27.74 3.36
CA GLY A 156 -4.27 26.29 3.39
C GLY A 156 -4.83 25.76 2.07
N GLU A 157 -4.69 24.45 1.88
CA GLU A 157 -5.30 23.76 0.75
C GLU A 157 -5.77 22.36 1.16
N PHE A 158 -6.78 21.87 0.44
CA PHE A 158 -7.18 20.48 0.51
C PHE A 158 -7.55 19.96 -0.89
N LEU A 159 -7.47 18.64 -1.04
CA LEU A 159 -7.74 17.95 -2.30
C LEU A 159 -9.14 17.33 -2.27
N LEU A 160 -9.93 17.63 -3.30
CA LEU A 160 -11.09 16.83 -3.71
C LEU A 160 -10.60 15.76 -4.69
N ASP A 161 -11.01 14.52 -4.44
CA ASP A 161 -10.57 13.33 -5.16
C ASP A 161 -11.79 12.42 -5.36
N ASP A 162 -12.35 12.42 -6.56
CA ASP A 162 -13.60 11.69 -6.90
C ASP A 162 -13.42 10.17 -7.07
N TYR A 163 -12.17 9.69 -6.95
CA TYR A 163 -11.83 8.28 -6.89
C TYR A 163 -11.77 7.79 -5.44
N LYS A 164 -11.13 8.58 -4.57
CA LYS A 164 -11.03 8.27 -3.14
C LYS A 164 -12.37 8.45 -2.45
N PHE A 165 -13.09 9.52 -2.74
CA PHE A 165 -14.40 9.83 -2.17
C PHE A 165 -15.51 9.53 -3.16
N ASP A 166 -16.75 9.41 -2.68
CA ASP A 166 -17.92 9.20 -3.52
C ASP A 166 -17.97 10.24 -4.66
N ARG A 167 -18.06 9.77 -5.90
CA ARG A 167 -17.90 10.60 -7.09
C ARG A 167 -18.98 11.68 -7.16
N ASP A 168 -20.24 11.27 -7.10
CA ASP A 168 -21.37 12.18 -7.30
C ASP A 168 -21.44 13.21 -6.17
N ALA A 169 -21.20 12.80 -4.92
CA ALA A 169 -21.12 13.72 -3.80
C ALA A 169 -19.92 14.68 -3.93
N THR A 170 -18.75 14.19 -4.37
CA THR A 170 -17.57 15.05 -4.58
C THR A 170 -17.82 16.10 -5.67
N HIS A 171 -18.51 15.73 -6.76
CA HIS A 171 -18.89 16.66 -7.82
C HIS A 171 -19.87 17.72 -7.33
N LYS A 172 -20.87 17.34 -6.52
CA LYS A 172 -21.79 18.29 -5.88
C LYS A 172 -21.07 19.27 -4.95
N ILE A 173 -20.15 18.77 -4.12
CA ILE A 173 -19.33 19.60 -3.23
C ILE A 173 -18.47 20.57 -4.02
N LEU A 174 -17.86 20.11 -5.12
CA LEU A 174 -17.08 20.99 -5.99
C LEU A 174 -17.95 22.10 -6.60
N ALA A 175 -19.13 21.75 -7.13
CA ALA A 175 -20.05 22.74 -7.70
C ALA A 175 -20.48 23.78 -6.65
N GLU A 176 -20.84 23.34 -5.44
CA GLU A 176 -21.21 24.23 -4.33
C GLU A 176 -20.06 25.16 -3.93
N ILE A 177 -18.82 24.68 -3.93
CA ILE A 177 -17.64 25.52 -3.70
C ILE A 177 -17.50 26.57 -4.82
N GLU A 178 -17.70 26.19 -6.07
CA GLU A 178 -17.56 27.08 -7.22
C GLU A 178 -18.61 28.18 -7.26
N GLU A 179 -19.84 27.88 -6.84
CA GLU A 179 -20.93 28.86 -6.70
C GLU A 179 -20.61 29.98 -5.70
N HIS A 180 -19.78 29.68 -4.69
CA HIS A 180 -19.40 30.64 -3.65
C HIS A 180 -18.03 31.29 -3.87
N LEU A 181 -17.36 31.00 -4.99
CA LEU A 181 -16.10 31.68 -5.30
C LEU A 181 -16.35 33.16 -5.61
N PRO A 182 -15.49 34.07 -5.13
CA PRO A 182 -15.54 35.45 -5.54
C PRO A 182 -15.32 35.54 -7.07
N ALA A 183 -16.16 36.34 -7.73
CA ALA A 183 -16.09 36.61 -9.17
C ALA A 183 -14.76 37.25 -9.59
#